data_AF-A0A9N9REL8-F1
#
_entry.id   AF-A0A9N9REL8-F1
#
_cell.length_a   1.000
_cell.length_b   1.000
_cell.length_c   1.000
_cell.angle_alpha   90.00
_cell.angle_beta   90.00
_cell.angle_gamma   90.00
#
_symmetry.space_group_name_H-M   'P 1'
#
loop_
_entity.id
_entity.type
_entity.pdbx_description
1 polymer ?
#
loop_
_entity_poly.entity_id
_entity_poly.type
_entity_poly.pdbx_seq_one_letter_code
_entity_poly.pdbx_strand_id
1 'polypeptide(L)'
;MSVLFNKIIMIFIGRVNNSENMKSDTRTSLLSKMIVDRCKTVILLSSVVCTLAVVISLHKLLSYDVKLTKPFSPIPAGLYGNYIETVDQYNIPSTPKKADKARDAEAVVSLNAALEMKKHGKSDKALKLFQHAFALSPKHADILNHYGEFLEDTKKDVLKANQLYTLALTNYPDHTGALMNRQRTASIVENLDREMLRKIDEKRDALLSIPENNSALCRAKKEAYFQHIYHTVGIEGNTMTLQQTRSILETRIAVAGKSIDEHNEILGLDAAMKYINSTLLYRLRDITMGDILEIHKRVLGHVDPVEGGQFRRTQVYVGGHIPPGPSEIQRLMSQFLEWLNSEDALDLHPVRYAALAHYKLVHIHPFIDGNGRTSRLLMNLLLMQAGYPPVIIVKQHRHLYYQHLQTANEGDVRPFVRFIAQCTERTLNLYLWATSEYSHMVPAIGEPHILTGEDLEEDLL
;
A
#
# COMPACT_ATOMS: atom_id res chain seq x y z
N MET A 1 14.81 17.08 29.34
CA MET A 1 13.59 17.87 29.64
C MET A 1 12.83 17.36 30.86
N SER A 2 12.38 16.09 30.89
CA SER A 2 11.65 15.50 32.04
C SER A 2 12.37 15.62 33.41
N VAL A 3 13.68 15.37 33.44
CA VAL A 3 14.49 15.46 34.68
C VAL A 3 14.63 16.89 35.21
N LEU A 4 14.71 17.88 34.31
CA LEU A 4 14.80 19.29 34.68
C LEU A 4 13.46 19.80 35.22
N PHE A 5 12.36 19.34 34.62
CA PHE A 5 10.99 19.64 35.06
C PHE A 5 10.71 19.11 36.47
N ASN A 6 11.12 17.86 36.75
CA ASN A 6 10.96 17.25 38.08
C ASN A 6 11.82 17.94 39.16
N LYS A 7 13.04 18.41 38.84
CA LYS A 7 13.87 19.18 39.78
C LYS A 7 13.27 20.54 40.11
N ILE A 8 12.66 21.22 39.13
CA ILE A 8 12.00 22.52 39.34
C ILE A 8 10.75 22.34 40.22
N ILE A 9 9.95 21.28 40.01
CA ILE A 9 8.78 20.96 40.84
C ILE A 9 9.19 20.71 42.31
N MET A 10 10.27 19.97 42.54
CA MET A 10 10.77 19.68 43.89
C MET A 10 11.27 20.91 44.65
N ILE A 11 11.97 21.84 43.97
CA ILE A 11 12.38 23.13 44.56
C ILE A 11 11.15 23.98 44.93
N PHE A 12 10.05 23.84 44.18
CA PHE A 12 8.82 24.59 44.42
C PHE A 12 7.98 24.04 45.58
N ILE A 13 7.87 22.71 45.72
CA ILE A 13 7.17 22.08 46.85
C ILE A 13 7.84 22.47 48.19
N GLY A 14 9.17 22.56 48.22
CA GLY A 14 9.92 23.01 49.39
C GLY A 14 9.68 24.48 49.79
N ARG A 15 9.28 25.36 48.86
CA ARG A 15 9.02 26.78 49.14
C ARG A 15 7.58 27.05 49.62
N VAL A 16 6.62 26.20 49.26
CA VAL A 16 5.22 26.34 49.68
C VAL A 16 5.06 26.03 51.17
N ASN A 17 5.77 25.02 51.69
CA ASN A 17 5.72 24.63 53.11
C ASN A 17 6.25 25.69 54.08
N ASN A 18 7.10 26.63 53.62
CA ASN A 18 7.61 27.73 54.46
C ASN A 18 6.66 28.93 54.56
N SER A 19 5.53 28.94 53.84
CA SER A 19 4.61 30.09 53.79
C SER A 19 3.47 30.05 54.82
N GLU A 20 3.34 28.98 55.61
CA GLU A 20 2.21 28.77 56.52
C GLU A 20 2.22 29.68 57.77
N ASN A 21 3.32 30.40 58.04
CA ASN A 21 3.47 31.28 59.21
C ASN A 21 3.47 32.80 58.91
N MET A 22 3.00 33.26 57.75
CA MET A 22 3.02 34.69 57.38
C MET A 22 1.64 35.37 57.47
N LYS A 23 1.62 36.64 57.92
CA LYS A 23 0.40 37.49 58.03
C LYS A 23 -0.27 37.72 56.65
N SER A 24 -1.59 37.92 56.64
CA SER A 24 -2.45 37.84 55.45
C SER A 24 -2.04 38.77 54.29
N ASP A 25 -1.64 40.02 54.58
CA ASP A 25 -1.30 41.01 53.53
C ASP A 25 0.02 40.70 52.82
N THR A 26 0.95 40.01 53.51
CA THR A 26 2.22 39.60 52.91
C THR A 26 2.04 38.37 52.00
N ARG A 27 1.04 37.54 52.28
CA ARG A 27 0.72 36.31 51.54
C ARG A 27 0.12 36.62 50.17
N THR A 28 -0.80 37.58 50.08
CA THR A 28 -1.41 38.02 48.80
C THR A 28 -0.39 38.66 47.85
N SER A 29 0.54 39.47 48.39
CA SER A 29 1.65 40.06 47.60
C SER A 29 2.61 38.98 47.06
N LEU A 30 2.93 37.97 47.87
CA LEU A 30 3.80 36.86 47.47
C LEU A 30 3.14 35.98 46.38
N LEU A 31 1.85 35.66 46.54
CA LEU A 31 1.06 34.88 45.57
C LEU A 31 0.95 35.60 44.21
N SER A 32 0.71 36.92 44.21
CA SER A 32 0.66 37.71 42.99
C SER A 32 2.01 37.70 42.25
N LYS A 33 3.13 37.90 42.96
CA LYS A 33 4.48 37.76 42.38
C LYS A 33 4.75 36.36 41.83
N MET A 34 4.34 35.31 42.53
CA MET A 34 4.50 33.93 42.08
C MET A 34 3.69 33.62 40.80
N ILE A 35 2.48 34.20 40.66
CA ILE A 35 1.66 34.04 39.45
C ILE A 35 2.30 34.77 38.27
N VAL A 36 2.80 35.99 38.47
CA VAL A 36 3.50 36.76 37.43
C VAL A 36 4.77 36.04 36.97
N ASP A 37 5.54 35.45 37.89
CA ASP A 37 6.73 34.66 37.54
C ASP A 37 6.36 33.35 36.82
N ARG A 38 5.23 32.72 37.16
CA ARG A 38 4.69 31.57 36.39
C ARG A 38 4.37 31.95 34.95
N CYS A 39 3.67 33.05 34.73
CA CYS A 39 3.33 33.51 33.39
C CYS A 39 4.59 33.85 32.58
N LYS A 40 5.56 34.55 33.18
CA LYS A 40 6.84 34.85 32.52
C LYS A 40 7.62 33.58 32.15
N THR A 41 7.65 32.58 33.04
CA THR A 41 8.37 31.33 32.80
C THR A 41 7.72 30.52 31.67
N VAL A 42 6.39 30.44 31.63
CA VAL A 42 5.64 29.75 30.56
C VAL A 42 5.84 30.43 29.21
N ILE A 43 5.80 31.77 29.16
CA ILE A 43 6.04 32.54 27.93
C ILE A 43 7.49 32.39 27.44
N LEU A 44 8.47 32.35 28.35
CA LEU A 44 9.86 32.12 27.99
C LEU A 44 10.07 30.71 27.43
N LEU A 45 9.46 29.70 28.07
CA LEU A 45 9.51 28.30 27.61
C LEU A 45 8.83 28.13 26.25
N SER A 46 7.68 28.75 26.00
CA SER A 46 7.02 28.68 24.68
C SER A 46 7.85 29.35 23.59
N SER A 47 8.50 30.49 23.90
CA SER A 47 9.40 31.18 22.98
C SER A 47 10.64 30.35 22.64
N VAL A 48 11.24 29.68 23.64
CA VAL A 48 12.39 28.78 23.44
C VAL A 48 12.00 27.54 22.62
N VAL A 49 10.82 26.97 22.84
CA VAL A 49 10.33 25.82 22.05
C VAL A 49 10.05 26.22 20.60
N CYS A 50 9.41 27.37 20.35
CA CYS A 50 9.20 27.89 19.00
C CYS A 50 10.52 28.19 18.28
N THR A 51 11.47 28.82 18.95
CA THR A 51 12.79 29.12 18.36
C THR A 51 13.59 27.85 18.08
N LEU A 52 13.56 26.83 18.96
CA LEU A 52 14.16 25.52 18.65
C LEU A 52 13.47 24.84 17.46
N ALA A 53 12.14 24.88 17.38
CA ALA A 53 11.40 24.27 16.27
C ALA A 53 11.72 24.95 14.92
N VAL A 54 11.87 26.28 14.92
CA VAL A 54 12.30 27.05 13.74
C VAL A 54 13.75 26.75 13.38
N VAL A 55 14.66 26.65 14.36
CA VAL A 55 16.08 26.30 14.11
C VAL A 55 16.22 24.86 13.60
N ILE A 56 15.45 23.91 14.12
CA ILE A 56 15.41 22.52 13.60
C ILE A 56 14.85 22.51 12.18
N SER A 57 13.81 23.30 11.89
CA SER A 57 13.23 23.42 10.55
C SER A 57 14.18 24.09 9.56
N LEU A 58 14.93 25.12 9.99
CA LEU A 58 15.98 25.77 9.19
C LEU A 58 17.17 24.83 8.96
N HIS A 59 17.58 24.06 9.97
CA HIS A 59 18.63 23.06 9.82
C HIS A 59 18.20 21.95 8.85
N LYS A 60 16.92 21.53 8.87
CA LYS A 60 16.34 20.60 7.88
C LYS A 60 16.33 21.17 6.46
N LEU A 61 16.06 22.47 6.30
CA LEU A 61 16.11 23.16 5.00
C LEU A 61 17.54 23.30 4.48
N LEU A 62 18.52 23.55 5.36
CA LEU A 62 19.94 23.68 5.00
C LEU A 62 20.63 22.32 4.79
N SER A 63 20.09 21.24 5.36
CA SER A 63 20.58 19.86 5.15
C SER A 63 19.99 19.19 3.90
N TYR A 64 19.12 19.89 3.17
CA TYR A 64 18.38 19.38 2.00
C TYR A 64 19.24 19.32 0.72
N ASP A 65 20.46 19.87 0.75
CA ASP A 65 21.44 19.70 -0.33
C ASP A 65 22.32 18.47 -0.10
N VAL A 66 22.05 17.46 -0.94
CA VAL A 66 22.99 16.41 -1.37
C VAL A 66 23.39 15.35 -0.31
N LYS A 67 22.44 14.50 0.08
CA LYS A 67 22.70 13.06 0.31
C LYS A 67 21.53 12.20 -0.20
N LEU A 68 21.49 12.04 -1.52
CA LEU A 68 20.75 10.95 -2.19
C LEU A 68 21.43 9.60 -1.91
N THR A 69 21.33 9.09 -0.68
CA THR A 69 21.65 7.69 -0.39
C THR A 69 20.41 6.85 -0.70
N LYS A 70 20.45 6.16 -1.85
CA LYS A 70 19.42 5.23 -2.34
C LYS A 70 19.24 4.09 -1.31
N PRO A 71 18.07 3.93 -0.65
CA PRO A 71 17.96 2.97 0.44
C PRO A 71 17.87 1.51 -0.03
N PHE A 72 17.62 1.24 -1.32
CA PHE A 72 17.57 -0.12 -1.86
C PHE A 72 18.03 -0.13 -3.33
N SER A 73 19.33 -0.33 -3.53
CA SER A 73 19.80 -0.89 -4.81
C SER A 73 19.48 -2.39 -4.83
N PRO A 74 19.18 -3.00 -6.00
CA PRO A 74 19.03 -4.46 -6.08
C PRO A 74 20.29 -5.12 -5.50
N ILE A 75 20.09 -6.22 -4.76
CA ILE A 75 21.16 -6.98 -4.12
C ILE A 75 22.23 -7.30 -5.18
N PRO A 76 23.52 -7.00 -4.94
CA PRO A 76 24.58 -7.36 -5.88
C PRO A 76 24.53 -8.86 -6.15
N ALA A 77 24.58 -9.24 -7.43
CA ALA A 77 24.55 -10.64 -7.89
C ALA A 77 25.69 -11.52 -7.31
N GLY A 78 26.63 -10.95 -6.54
CA GLY A 78 27.76 -11.64 -5.91
C GLY A 78 27.50 -12.20 -4.50
N LEU A 79 26.26 -12.18 -3.98
CA LEU A 79 25.90 -12.77 -2.69
C LEU A 79 25.13 -14.10 -2.80
N TYR A 80 24.96 -14.63 -4.01
CA TYR A 80 24.65 -16.04 -4.20
C TYR A 80 25.89 -16.83 -3.74
N GLY A 81 25.78 -17.46 -2.57
CA GLY A 81 26.84 -18.31 -2.05
C GLY A 81 27.23 -19.37 -3.08
N ASN A 82 28.54 -19.53 -3.28
CA ASN A 82 29.13 -20.64 -4.00
C ASN A 82 28.81 -21.95 -3.24
N TYR A 83 27.67 -22.56 -3.56
CA TYR A 83 27.41 -23.98 -3.33
C TYR A 83 27.14 -24.62 -4.69
N ILE A 84 28.21 -24.79 -5.46
CA ILE A 84 28.29 -25.87 -6.44
C ILE A 84 29.05 -26.98 -5.71
N GLU A 85 28.32 -27.77 -4.93
CA GLU A 85 28.75 -29.16 -4.74
C GLU A 85 28.29 -29.94 -5.98
N THR A 86 29.24 -30.68 -6.53
CA THR A 86 29.19 -31.47 -7.75
C THR A 86 27.99 -32.42 -7.75
N VAL A 87 26.96 -32.10 -8.52
CA VAL A 87 25.94 -33.08 -8.94
C VAL A 87 26.38 -33.62 -10.29
N ASP A 88 26.69 -34.91 -10.29
CA ASP A 88 27.14 -35.69 -11.42
C ASP A 88 26.25 -35.54 -12.67
N GLN A 89 26.93 -35.60 -13.81
CA GLN A 89 26.40 -35.55 -15.17
C GLN A 89 25.28 -36.59 -15.39
N TYR A 90 24.02 -36.13 -15.41
CA TYR A 90 22.99 -36.78 -16.20
C TYR A 90 22.74 -35.99 -17.47
N ASN A 91 23.06 -36.61 -18.61
CA ASN A 91 22.83 -36.14 -19.97
C ASN A 91 21.36 -35.74 -20.19
N ILE A 92 21.08 -34.44 -20.24
CA ILE A 92 19.86 -33.87 -20.82
C ILE A 92 20.25 -33.27 -22.18
N PRO A 93 19.55 -33.58 -23.29
CA PRO A 93 19.92 -33.09 -24.62
C PRO A 93 19.93 -31.56 -24.70
N SER A 94 21.02 -31.02 -25.23
CA SER A 94 21.28 -29.59 -25.37
C SER A 94 20.62 -28.97 -26.62
N THR A 95 19.38 -28.48 -26.49
CA THR A 95 18.70 -27.68 -27.54
C THR A 95 18.01 -26.34 -27.14
N PRO A 96 18.39 -25.57 -26.09
CA PRO A 96 17.78 -24.22 -25.88
C PRO A 96 18.40 -23.08 -26.71
N LYS A 97 19.73 -23.05 -26.88
CA LYS A 97 20.47 -21.86 -27.38
C LYS A 97 20.20 -21.46 -28.84
N LYS A 98 19.71 -22.37 -29.69
CA LYS A 98 19.37 -22.05 -31.09
C LYS A 98 17.99 -21.41 -31.23
N ALA A 99 17.04 -21.79 -30.37
CA ALA A 99 15.67 -21.29 -30.40
C ALA A 99 15.59 -19.83 -29.95
N ASP A 100 16.35 -19.46 -28.92
CA ASP A 100 16.39 -18.09 -28.41
C ASP A 100 16.96 -17.10 -29.44
N LYS A 101 18.03 -17.48 -30.14
CA LYS A 101 18.61 -16.67 -31.22
C LYS A 101 17.67 -16.46 -32.41
N ALA A 102 16.87 -17.48 -32.76
CA ALA A 102 15.89 -17.37 -33.84
C ALA A 102 14.73 -16.43 -33.45
N ARG A 103 14.25 -16.51 -32.20
CA ARG A 103 13.23 -15.62 -31.66
C ARG A 103 13.70 -14.17 -31.58
N ASP A 104 14.93 -13.93 -31.14
CA ASP A 104 15.51 -12.59 -31.10
C ASP A 104 15.65 -11.99 -32.51
N ALA A 105 16.05 -12.80 -33.50
CA ALA A 105 16.11 -12.34 -34.89
C ALA A 105 14.72 -11.94 -35.42
N GLU A 106 13.68 -12.74 -35.14
CA GLU A 106 12.29 -12.42 -35.50
C GLU A 106 11.77 -11.17 -34.78
N ALA A 107 12.15 -10.98 -33.51
CA ALA A 107 11.80 -9.80 -32.73
C ALA A 107 12.40 -8.53 -33.33
N VAL A 108 13.67 -8.58 -33.78
CA VAL A 108 14.34 -7.47 -34.46
C VAL A 108 13.71 -7.16 -35.83
N VAL A 109 13.32 -8.19 -36.59
CA VAL A 109 12.57 -7.99 -37.85
C VAL A 109 11.24 -7.27 -37.58
N SER A 110 10.52 -7.69 -36.53
CA SER A 110 9.26 -7.07 -36.11
C SER A 110 9.45 -5.62 -35.66
N LEU A 111 10.54 -5.33 -34.94
CA LEU A 111 10.92 -3.97 -34.55
C LEU A 111 11.16 -3.08 -35.77
N ASN A 112 11.94 -3.54 -36.75
CA ASN A 112 12.22 -2.79 -37.97
C ASN A 112 10.93 -2.49 -38.76
N ALA A 113 10.03 -3.49 -38.86
CA ALA A 113 8.72 -3.27 -39.45
C ALA A 113 7.88 -2.24 -38.67
N ALA A 114 7.94 -2.25 -37.33
CA ALA A 114 7.25 -1.28 -36.49
C ALA A 114 7.75 0.16 -36.75
N LEU A 115 9.07 0.34 -36.84
CA LEU A 115 9.70 1.63 -37.13
C LEU A 115 9.31 2.14 -38.53
N GLU A 116 9.28 1.28 -39.54
CA GLU A 116 8.82 1.65 -40.88
C GLU A 116 7.34 2.05 -40.90
N MET A 117 6.48 1.31 -40.18
CA MET A 117 5.07 1.70 -40.04
C MET A 117 4.91 3.05 -39.31
N LYS A 118 5.74 3.32 -38.29
CA LYS A 118 5.78 4.64 -37.59
C LYS A 118 6.12 5.76 -38.57
N LYS A 119 7.17 5.60 -39.39
CA LYS A 119 7.59 6.59 -40.40
C LYS A 119 6.49 6.91 -41.42
N HIS A 120 5.71 5.91 -41.82
CA HIS A 120 4.58 6.08 -42.74
C HIS A 120 3.29 6.59 -42.05
N GLY A 121 3.34 6.99 -40.78
CA GLY A 121 2.18 7.48 -40.02
C GLY A 121 1.15 6.40 -39.66
N LYS A 122 1.47 5.11 -39.85
CA LYS A 122 0.56 3.98 -39.58
C LYS A 122 0.66 3.54 -38.12
N SER A 123 0.29 4.43 -37.20
CA SER A 123 0.49 4.29 -35.76
C SER A 123 -0.09 3.01 -35.15
N ASP A 124 -1.28 2.56 -35.58
CA ASP A 124 -1.89 1.36 -34.98
C ASP A 124 -1.24 0.05 -35.44
N LYS A 125 -0.73 0.02 -36.68
CA LYS A 125 0.08 -1.11 -37.16
C LYS A 125 1.43 -1.13 -36.46
N ALA A 126 2.07 0.03 -36.30
CA ALA A 126 3.32 0.15 -35.55
C ALA A 126 3.15 -0.35 -34.11
N LEU A 127 2.07 0.04 -33.41
CA LEU A 127 1.79 -0.42 -32.06
C LEU A 127 1.71 -1.95 -31.96
N LYS A 128 0.96 -2.61 -32.86
CA LYS A 128 0.84 -4.07 -32.86
C LYS A 128 2.18 -4.76 -33.11
N LEU A 129 3.01 -4.21 -34.00
CA LEU A 129 4.34 -4.74 -34.30
C LEU A 129 5.31 -4.55 -33.12
N PHE A 130 5.27 -3.41 -32.44
CA PHE A 130 6.04 -3.22 -31.20
C PHE A 130 5.60 -4.20 -30.10
N GLN A 131 4.30 -4.40 -29.91
CA GLN A 131 3.77 -5.38 -28.96
C GLN A 131 4.21 -6.81 -29.30
N HIS A 132 4.22 -7.16 -30.59
CA HIS A 132 4.69 -8.45 -31.05
C HIS A 132 6.20 -8.63 -30.83
N ALA A 133 7.02 -7.65 -31.19
CA ALA A 133 8.46 -7.66 -30.93
C ALA A 133 8.78 -7.81 -29.43
N PHE A 134 8.06 -7.08 -28.57
CA PHE A 134 8.19 -7.21 -27.11
C PHE A 134 7.74 -8.59 -26.61
N ALA A 135 6.67 -9.17 -27.16
CA ALA A 135 6.22 -10.51 -26.77
C ALA A 135 7.23 -11.61 -27.16
N LEU A 136 7.96 -11.43 -28.28
CA LEU A 136 8.99 -12.35 -28.73
C LEU A 136 10.28 -12.24 -27.90
N SER A 137 10.72 -11.00 -27.59
CA SER A 137 11.93 -10.75 -26.79
C SER A 137 11.71 -9.63 -25.76
N PRO A 138 11.11 -9.95 -24.59
CA PRO A 138 10.66 -8.94 -23.61
C PRO A 138 11.79 -8.23 -22.86
N LYS A 139 13.02 -8.77 -22.94
CA LYS A 139 14.20 -8.22 -22.26
C LYS A 139 15.14 -7.46 -23.20
N HIS A 140 14.86 -7.41 -24.51
CA HIS A 140 15.75 -6.81 -25.49
C HIS A 140 15.76 -5.27 -25.37
N ALA A 141 16.94 -4.68 -25.14
CA ALA A 141 17.06 -3.25 -24.84
C ALA A 141 16.55 -2.34 -25.97
N ASP A 142 16.95 -2.59 -27.22
CA ASP A 142 16.53 -1.74 -28.36
C ASP A 142 15.01 -1.77 -28.60
N ILE A 143 14.38 -2.94 -28.47
CA ILE A 143 12.93 -3.10 -28.59
C ILE A 143 12.23 -2.28 -27.50
N LEU A 144 12.70 -2.40 -26.26
CA LEU A 144 12.15 -1.66 -25.12
C LEU A 144 12.33 -0.14 -25.29
N ASN A 145 13.51 0.31 -25.71
CA ASN A 145 13.80 1.73 -25.92
C ASN A 145 12.93 2.32 -27.04
N HIS A 146 12.94 1.72 -28.23
CA HIS A 146 12.16 2.24 -29.36
C HIS A 146 10.65 2.12 -29.13
N TYR A 147 10.19 1.09 -28.44
CA TYR A 147 8.79 1.01 -28.05
C TYR A 147 8.42 2.11 -27.05
N GLY A 148 9.29 2.40 -26.09
CA GLY A 148 9.15 3.54 -25.18
C GLY A 148 9.05 4.88 -25.92
N GLU A 149 9.96 5.13 -26.86
CA GLU A 149 9.95 6.35 -27.68
C GLU A 149 8.65 6.48 -28.48
N PHE A 150 8.17 5.38 -29.05
CA PHE A 150 6.88 5.37 -29.76
C PHE A 150 5.70 5.72 -28.84
N LEU A 151 5.64 5.12 -27.64
CA LEU A 151 4.57 5.40 -26.68
C LEU A 151 4.59 6.85 -26.21
N GLU A 152 5.78 7.38 -25.98
CA GLU A 152 5.97 8.76 -25.56
C GLU A 152 5.59 9.76 -26.67
N ASP A 153 6.18 9.62 -27.87
CA ASP A 153 5.99 10.57 -28.96
C ASP A 153 4.57 10.54 -29.50
N THR A 154 4.04 9.32 -29.72
CA THR A 154 2.86 9.08 -30.54
C THR A 154 1.62 8.83 -29.69
N LYS A 155 1.74 8.08 -28.59
CA LYS A 155 0.60 7.75 -27.72
C LYS A 155 0.51 8.66 -26.48
N LYS A 156 1.50 9.54 -26.26
CA LYS A 156 1.60 10.44 -25.10
C LYS A 156 1.54 9.70 -23.75
N ASP A 157 1.97 8.43 -23.73
CA ASP A 157 2.00 7.58 -22.55
C ASP A 157 3.41 7.58 -21.93
N VAL A 158 3.73 8.67 -21.23
CA VAL A 158 5.04 8.87 -20.59
C VAL A 158 5.29 7.86 -19.47
N LEU A 159 4.23 7.42 -18.77
CA LEU A 159 4.33 6.44 -17.68
C LEU A 159 4.82 5.09 -18.20
N LYS A 160 4.18 4.58 -19.26
CA LYS A 160 4.57 3.30 -19.85
C LYS A 160 5.89 3.40 -20.59
N ALA A 161 6.19 4.51 -21.24
CA ALA A 161 7.50 4.76 -21.83
C ALA A 161 8.62 4.69 -20.77
N ASN A 162 8.48 5.40 -19.64
CA ASN A 162 9.46 5.36 -18.56
C ASN A 162 9.64 3.96 -17.96
N GLN A 163 8.57 3.17 -17.87
CA GLN A 163 8.65 1.77 -17.44
C GLN A 163 9.49 0.93 -18.41
N LEU A 164 9.29 1.07 -19.72
CA LEU A 164 10.08 0.35 -20.73
C LEU A 164 11.55 0.76 -20.70
N TYR A 165 11.86 2.06 -20.56
CA TYR A 165 13.25 2.50 -20.38
C TYR A 165 13.88 1.95 -19.11
N THR A 166 13.12 1.87 -18.02
CA THR A 166 13.59 1.28 -16.75
C THR A 166 13.88 -0.20 -16.93
N LEU A 167 12.97 -0.94 -17.57
CA LEU A 167 13.15 -2.36 -17.87
C LEU A 167 14.36 -2.61 -18.79
N ALA A 168 14.59 -1.74 -19.77
CA ALA A 168 15.77 -1.81 -20.62
C ALA A 168 17.06 -1.70 -19.79
N LEU A 169 17.13 -0.74 -18.87
CA LEU A 169 18.29 -0.49 -18.01
C LEU A 169 18.50 -1.57 -16.94
N THR A 170 17.43 -2.23 -16.47
CA THR A 170 17.56 -3.38 -15.56
C THR A 170 18.31 -4.53 -16.23
N ASN A 171 18.06 -4.77 -17.53
CA ASN A 171 18.69 -5.84 -18.28
C ASN A 171 20.04 -5.41 -18.91
N TYR A 172 20.15 -4.15 -19.33
CA TYR A 172 21.31 -3.57 -20.01
C TYR A 172 21.63 -2.17 -19.45
N PRO A 173 22.36 -2.08 -18.33
CA PRO A 173 22.60 -0.83 -17.61
C PRO A 173 23.30 0.27 -18.42
N ASP A 174 24.15 -0.12 -19.39
CA ASP A 174 24.96 0.79 -20.20
C ASP A 174 24.27 1.27 -21.49
N HIS A 175 22.99 0.93 -21.69
CA HIS A 175 22.26 1.32 -22.89
C HIS A 175 21.97 2.84 -22.90
N THR A 176 22.74 3.58 -23.72
CA THR A 176 22.76 5.05 -23.75
C THR A 176 21.40 5.70 -24.04
N GLY A 177 20.67 5.21 -25.05
CA GLY A 177 19.35 5.75 -25.41
C GLY A 177 18.34 5.66 -24.26
N ALA A 178 18.16 4.45 -23.73
CA ALA A 178 17.32 4.20 -22.55
C ALA A 178 17.74 5.04 -21.33
N LEU A 179 19.04 5.23 -21.09
CA LEU A 179 19.54 6.06 -19.99
C LEU A 179 19.09 7.53 -20.13
N MET A 180 19.31 8.13 -21.30
CA MET A 180 18.92 9.51 -21.60
C MET A 180 17.40 9.70 -21.52
N ASN A 181 16.65 8.79 -22.15
CA ASN A 181 15.19 8.82 -22.17
C ASN A 181 14.60 8.65 -20.77
N ARG A 182 15.15 7.73 -19.95
CA ARG A 182 14.73 7.52 -18.56
C ARG A 182 15.03 8.72 -17.67
N GLN A 183 16.20 9.35 -17.82
CA GLN A 183 16.56 10.58 -17.08
C GLN A 183 15.58 11.71 -17.40
N ARG A 184 15.28 11.93 -18.68
CA ARG A 184 14.36 12.97 -19.13
C ARG A 184 12.93 12.76 -18.65
N THR A 185 12.45 11.51 -18.66
CA THR A 185 11.07 11.20 -18.25
C THR A 185 10.90 11.03 -16.74
N ALA A 186 11.98 10.85 -15.96
CA ALA A 186 11.89 10.56 -14.52
C ALA A 186 11.15 11.65 -13.73
N SER A 187 11.50 12.93 -13.90
CA SER A 187 10.87 14.04 -13.16
C SER A 187 9.40 14.23 -13.55
N ILE A 188 9.07 14.02 -14.83
CA ILE A 188 7.69 14.09 -15.32
C ILE A 188 6.85 13.00 -14.64
N VAL A 189 7.36 11.76 -14.63
CA VAL A 189 6.67 10.63 -14.00
C VAL A 189 6.51 10.82 -12.50
N GLU A 190 7.54 11.35 -11.82
CA GLU A 190 7.46 11.64 -10.39
C GLU A 190 6.38 12.70 -10.07
N ASN A 191 6.29 13.75 -10.88
CA ASN A 191 5.25 14.77 -10.74
C ASN A 191 3.85 14.19 -10.99
N LEU A 192 3.69 13.33 -11.99
CA LEU A 192 2.42 12.64 -12.27
C LEU A 192 2.01 11.74 -11.10
N ASP A 193 2.95 10.98 -10.54
CA ASP A 193 2.69 10.12 -9.38
C ASP A 193 2.31 10.94 -8.14
N ARG A 194 3.01 12.05 -7.90
CA ARG A 194 2.70 12.98 -6.80
C ARG A 194 1.31 13.58 -6.94
N GLU A 195 0.94 14.02 -8.14
CA GLU A 195 -0.37 14.60 -8.41
C GLU A 195 -1.50 13.57 -8.26
N MET A 196 -1.29 12.33 -8.71
CA MET A 196 -2.25 11.24 -8.49
C MET A 196 -2.48 10.99 -6.99
N LEU A 197 -1.42 10.95 -6.19
CA LEU A 197 -1.52 10.77 -4.75
C LEU A 197 -2.21 11.96 -4.05
N ARG A 198 -1.90 13.19 -4.47
CA ARG A 198 -2.56 14.41 -3.97
C ARG A 198 -4.07 14.38 -4.20
N LYS A 199 -4.53 13.96 -5.39
CA LYS A 199 -5.97 13.82 -5.69
C LYS A 199 -6.64 12.75 -4.84
N ILE A 200 -5.92 11.70 -4.48
CA ILE A 200 -6.41 10.65 -3.58
C ILE A 200 -6.57 11.19 -2.15
N ASP A 201 -5.67 12.05 -1.68
CA ASP A 201 -5.80 12.75 -0.40
C ASP A 201 -7.03 13.65 -0.35
N GLU A 202 -7.26 14.46 -1.39
CA GLU A 202 -8.45 15.32 -1.47
C GLU A 202 -9.74 14.50 -1.32
N LYS A 203 -9.82 13.33 -1.95
CA LYS A 203 -10.97 12.42 -1.84
C LYS A 203 -11.08 11.77 -0.48
N ARG A 204 -9.96 11.40 0.15
CA ARG A 204 -9.94 10.91 1.53
C ARG A 204 -10.50 11.97 2.47
N ASP A 205 -10.02 13.20 2.36
CA ASP A 205 -10.42 14.30 3.24
C ASP A 205 -11.91 14.65 3.05
N ALA A 206 -12.39 14.61 1.79
CA ALA A 206 -13.81 14.74 1.51
C ALA A 206 -14.63 13.63 2.19
N LEU A 207 -14.19 12.36 2.14
CA LEU A 207 -14.87 11.25 2.81
C LEU A 207 -14.86 11.40 4.34
N LEU A 208 -13.73 11.84 4.92
CA LEU A 208 -13.59 12.05 6.37
C LEU A 208 -14.47 13.21 6.88
N SER A 209 -14.85 14.16 6.02
CA SER A 209 -15.76 15.24 6.40
C SER A 209 -17.22 14.80 6.55
N ILE A 210 -17.56 13.60 6.06
CA ILE A 210 -18.91 13.03 6.19
C ILE A 210 -19.09 12.48 7.61
N PRO A 211 -20.18 12.84 8.33
CA PRO A 211 -20.43 12.33 9.68
C PRO A 211 -20.46 10.80 9.76
N GLU A 212 -19.81 10.23 10.77
CA GLU A 212 -19.74 8.78 11.00
C GLU A 212 -21.12 8.12 11.21
N ASN A 213 -22.12 8.88 11.68
CA ASN A 213 -23.49 8.41 11.86
C ASN A 213 -24.35 8.52 10.59
N ASN A 214 -23.80 8.97 9.46
CA ASN A 214 -24.51 9.01 8.19
C ASN A 214 -24.94 7.59 7.77
N SER A 215 -26.25 7.39 7.56
CA SER A 215 -26.83 6.08 7.26
C SER A 215 -26.31 5.48 5.95
N ALA A 216 -26.11 6.32 4.92
CA ALA A 216 -25.55 5.89 3.64
C ALA A 216 -24.08 5.45 3.79
N LEU A 217 -23.29 6.19 4.58
CA LEU A 217 -21.91 5.82 4.90
C LEU A 217 -21.84 4.49 5.65
N CYS A 218 -22.67 4.31 6.68
CA CYS A 218 -22.77 3.05 7.43
C CYS A 218 -23.12 1.86 6.53
N ARG A 219 -24.10 2.04 5.63
CA ARG A 219 -24.48 1.03 4.64
C ARG A 219 -23.35 0.73 3.66
N ALA A 220 -22.66 1.75 3.15
CA ALA A 220 -21.51 1.60 2.26
C ALA A 220 -20.36 0.84 2.94
N LYS A 221 -20.06 1.15 4.21
CA LYS A 221 -19.07 0.42 5.02
C LYS A 221 -19.45 -1.06 5.18
N LYS A 222 -20.72 -1.36 5.46
CA LYS A 222 -21.22 -2.75 5.55
C LYS A 222 -21.10 -3.49 4.21
N GLU A 223 -21.47 -2.86 3.09
CA GLU A 223 -21.34 -3.48 1.77
C GLU A 223 -19.87 -3.74 1.40
N ALA A 224 -19.02 -2.74 1.59
CA ALA A 224 -17.58 -2.85 1.32
C ALA A 224 -16.91 -3.97 2.12
N TYR A 225 -17.38 -4.25 3.35
CA TYR A 225 -16.91 -5.37 4.15
C TYR A 225 -17.10 -6.72 3.41
N PHE A 226 -18.30 -6.99 2.91
CA PHE A 226 -18.58 -8.21 2.17
C PHE A 226 -17.82 -8.27 0.84
N GLN A 227 -17.75 -7.15 0.12
CA GLN A 227 -17.01 -7.04 -1.13
C GLN A 227 -15.52 -7.32 -0.95
N HIS A 228 -14.92 -6.77 0.12
CA HIS A 228 -13.52 -7.00 0.45
C HIS A 228 -13.24 -8.49 0.65
N ILE A 229 -14.07 -9.17 1.45
CA ILE A 229 -13.93 -10.61 1.71
C ILE A 229 -14.06 -11.40 0.41
N TYR A 230 -15.14 -11.19 -0.32
CA TYR A 230 -15.41 -11.86 -1.60
C TYR A 230 -14.25 -11.70 -2.61
N HIS A 231 -13.75 -10.48 -2.78
CA HIS A 231 -12.70 -10.22 -3.75
C HIS A 231 -11.35 -10.78 -3.34
N THR A 232 -10.96 -10.69 -2.06
CA THR A 232 -9.65 -11.17 -1.63
C THR A 232 -9.55 -12.70 -1.63
N VAL A 233 -10.61 -13.45 -1.28
CA VAL A 233 -10.61 -14.92 -1.44
C VAL A 233 -10.75 -15.31 -2.91
N GLY A 234 -11.53 -14.55 -3.69
CA GLY A 234 -11.67 -14.78 -5.13
C GLY A 234 -10.38 -14.56 -5.94
N ILE A 235 -9.48 -13.68 -5.47
CA ILE A 235 -8.13 -13.54 -6.05
C ILE A 235 -7.31 -14.81 -5.87
N GLU A 236 -7.50 -15.56 -4.79
CA GLU A 236 -6.75 -16.81 -4.55
C GLU A 236 -7.34 -17.98 -5.33
N GLY A 237 -8.65 -17.96 -5.62
CA GLY A 237 -9.32 -18.96 -6.46
C GLY A 237 -10.65 -19.43 -5.94
N ASN A 238 -11.10 -18.90 -4.80
CA ASN A 238 -12.39 -19.21 -4.23
C ASN A 238 -13.53 -18.89 -5.21
N THR A 239 -14.43 -19.86 -5.39
CA THR A 239 -15.48 -19.86 -6.42
C THR A 239 -16.84 -19.41 -5.90
N MET A 240 -16.93 -19.00 -4.63
CA MET A 240 -18.14 -18.45 -4.03
C MET A 240 -18.60 -17.19 -4.77
N THR A 241 -19.91 -17.01 -4.90
CA THR A 241 -20.48 -15.73 -5.34
C THR A 241 -20.54 -14.74 -4.18
N LEU A 242 -20.64 -13.45 -4.48
CA LEU A 242 -20.80 -12.42 -3.45
C LEU A 242 -22.03 -12.68 -2.54
N GLN A 243 -23.14 -13.14 -3.12
CA GLN A 243 -24.36 -13.47 -2.37
C GLN A 243 -24.14 -14.65 -1.42
N GLN A 244 -23.43 -15.69 -1.87
CA GLN A 244 -23.06 -16.83 -1.05
C GLN A 244 -22.12 -16.40 0.09
N THR A 245 -21.09 -15.61 -0.21
CA THR A 245 -20.18 -15.03 0.79
C THR A 245 -20.94 -14.23 1.84
N ARG A 246 -21.88 -13.36 1.43
CA ARG A 246 -22.73 -12.60 2.35
C ARG A 246 -23.56 -13.52 3.24
N SER A 247 -24.25 -14.49 2.65
CA SER A 247 -25.08 -15.43 3.38
C SER A 247 -24.31 -16.17 4.46
N ILE A 248 -23.09 -16.64 4.17
CA ILE A 248 -22.20 -17.30 5.14
C ILE A 248 -21.86 -16.36 6.30
N LEU A 249 -21.53 -15.10 6.01
CA LEU A 249 -21.09 -14.14 7.03
C LEU A 249 -22.21 -13.68 7.94
N GLU A 250 -23.43 -13.54 7.40
CA GLU A 250 -24.61 -13.09 8.14
C GLU A 250 -25.29 -14.24 8.90
N THR A 251 -25.47 -15.40 8.27
CA THR A 251 -26.26 -16.51 8.83
C THR A 251 -25.43 -17.63 9.44
N ARG A 252 -24.14 -17.73 9.08
CA ARG A 252 -23.26 -18.88 9.40
C ARG A 252 -23.75 -20.22 8.86
N ILE A 253 -24.68 -20.21 7.89
CA ILE A 253 -25.20 -21.40 7.23
C ILE A 253 -24.30 -21.77 6.05
N ALA A 254 -24.00 -23.07 5.91
CA ALA A 254 -23.21 -23.59 4.80
C ALA A 254 -24.01 -23.59 3.48
N VAL A 255 -23.31 -23.32 2.38
CA VAL A 255 -23.82 -23.34 1.02
C VAL A 255 -23.58 -24.72 0.42
N ALA A 256 -24.65 -25.40 0.03
CA ALA A 256 -24.58 -26.72 -0.58
C ALA A 256 -23.79 -26.71 -1.90
N GLY A 257 -23.00 -27.76 -2.14
CA GLY A 257 -22.22 -27.94 -3.38
C GLY A 257 -20.93 -27.11 -3.47
N LYS A 258 -20.49 -26.47 -2.37
CA LYS A 258 -19.23 -25.75 -2.27
C LYS A 258 -18.27 -26.44 -1.29
N SER A 259 -16.96 -26.24 -1.48
CA SER A 259 -15.96 -26.87 -0.61
C SER A 259 -16.03 -26.28 0.81
N ILE A 260 -15.78 -27.12 1.81
CA ILE A 260 -15.66 -26.67 3.21
C ILE A 260 -14.50 -25.67 3.34
N ASP A 261 -13.39 -25.90 2.62
CA ASP A 261 -12.25 -24.99 2.63
C ASP A 261 -12.65 -23.60 2.15
N GLU A 262 -13.44 -23.50 1.08
CA GLU A 262 -13.93 -22.21 0.58
C GLU A 262 -14.78 -21.44 1.60
N HIS A 263 -15.55 -22.15 2.43
CA HIS A 263 -16.29 -21.53 3.55
C HIS A 263 -15.33 -21.07 4.63
N ASN A 264 -14.37 -21.93 5.00
CA ASN A 264 -13.40 -21.67 6.05
C ASN A 264 -12.48 -20.49 5.71
N GLU A 265 -12.12 -20.30 4.44
CA GLU A 265 -11.38 -19.12 3.98
C GLU A 265 -12.16 -17.82 4.22
N ILE A 266 -13.46 -17.81 3.91
CA ILE A 266 -14.34 -16.66 4.12
C ILE A 266 -14.45 -16.35 5.62
N LEU A 267 -14.65 -17.38 6.44
CA LEU A 267 -14.77 -17.25 7.90
C LEU A 267 -13.44 -16.83 8.57
N GLY A 268 -12.31 -17.36 8.10
CA GLY A 268 -10.99 -16.99 8.59
C GLY A 268 -10.66 -15.53 8.32
N LEU A 269 -10.99 -15.05 7.13
CA LEU A 269 -10.79 -13.65 6.79
C LEU A 269 -11.74 -12.71 7.57
N ASP A 270 -13.01 -13.09 7.78
CA ASP A 270 -13.95 -12.37 8.66
C ASP A 270 -13.39 -12.25 10.08
N ALA A 271 -12.84 -13.33 10.62
CA ALA A 271 -12.20 -13.33 11.93
C ALA A 271 -10.97 -12.40 11.97
N ALA A 272 -10.14 -12.42 10.93
CA ALA A 272 -8.96 -11.58 10.83
C ALA A 272 -9.30 -10.09 10.73
N MET A 273 -10.30 -9.72 9.92
CA MET A 273 -10.76 -8.34 9.80
C MET A 273 -11.36 -7.81 11.11
N LYS A 274 -12.16 -8.63 11.81
CA LYS A 274 -12.68 -8.28 13.14
C LYS A 274 -11.56 -7.98 14.13
N TYR A 275 -10.54 -8.83 14.17
CA TYR A 275 -9.36 -8.63 15.02
C TYR A 275 -8.61 -7.34 14.70
N ILE A 276 -8.38 -7.06 13.40
CA ILE A 276 -7.75 -5.81 12.96
C ILE A 276 -8.55 -4.60 13.47
N ASN A 277 -9.87 -4.59 13.24
CA ASN A 277 -10.74 -3.48 13.62
C ASN A 277 -10.86 -3.29 15.13
N SER A 278 -10.89 -4.37 15.91
CA SER A 278 -11.06 -4.30 17.37
C SER A 278 -9.76 -4.05 18.13
N THR A 279 -8.63 -4.54 17.61
CA THR A 279 -7.39 -4.66 18.40
C THR A 279 -6.23 -3.86 17.85
N LEU A 280 -6.09 -3.77 16.52
CA LEU A 280 -4.92 -3.17 15.89
C LEU A 280 -5.16 -1.74 15.41
N LEU A 281 -6.35 -1.44 14.92
CA LEU A 281 -6.65 -0.17 14.25
C LEU A 281 -6.37 1.07 15.10
N TYR A 282 -6.76 1.05 16.39
CA TYR A 282 -6.61 2.20 17.30
C TYR A 282 -5.37 2.10 18.20
N ARG A 283 -4.48 1.13 17.94
CA ARG A 283 -3.30 0.91 18.76
C ARG A 283 -2.19 1.87 18.34
N LEU A 284 -1.78 2.77 19.25
CA LEU A 284 -0.70 3.75 19.06
C LEU A 284 0.72 3.16 19.16
N ARG A 285 0.88 1.85 18.92
CA ARG A 285 2.17 1.15 19.06
C ARG A 285 2.56 0.52 17.74
N ASP A 286 3.86 0.32 17.57
CA ASP A 286 4.50 -0.35 16.45
C ASP A 286 3.81 -1.67 16.07
N ILE A 287 3.82 -1.97 14.78
CA ILE A 287 3.43 -3.29 14.28
C ILE A 287 4.53 -4.28 14.63
N THR A 288 4.16 -5.34 15.31
CA THR A 288 5.08 -6.38 15.80
C THR A 288 4.96 -7.65 14.97
N MET A 289 5.95 -8.54 15.14
CA MET A 289 5.88 -9.88 14.56
C MET A 289 4.61 -10.63 15.00
N GLY A 290 4.27 -10.52 16.28
CA GLY A 290 3.09 -11.16 16.86
C GLY A 290 1.81 -10.73 16.16
N ASP A 291 1.67 -9.45 15.79
CA ASP A 291 0.49 -8.96 15.08
C ASP A 291 0.33 -9.62 13.70
N ILE A 292 1.43 -9.76 12.94
CA ILE A 292 1.40 -10.40 11.62
C ILE A 292 1.06 -11.89 11.75
N LEU A 293 1.66 -12.59 12.72
CA LEU A 293 1.37 -14.00 12.98
C LEU A 293 -0.09 -14.19 13.45
N GLU A 294 -0.64 -13.27 14.24
CA GLU A 294 -1.99 -13.35 14.79
C GLU A 294 -3.07 -13.02 13.74
N ILE A 295 -2.76 -12.13 12.79
CA ILE A 295 -3.54 -11.94 11.56
C ILE A 295 -3.53 -13.25 10.76
N HIS A 296 -2.34 -13.77 10.44
CA HIS A 296 -2.20 -14.99 9.63
C HIS A 296 -2.90 -16.20 10.26
N LYS A 297 -2.79 -16.36 11.58
CA LYS A 297 -3.46 -17.40 12.36
C LYS A 297 -4.98 -17.37 12.18
N ARG A 298 -5.59 -16.19 12.08
CA ARG A 298 -7.04 -16.08 11.81
C ARG A 298 -7.37 -16.39 10.36
N VAL A 299 -6.56 -15.89 9.41
CA VAL A 299 -6.75 -16.14 7.98
C VAL A 299 -6.75 -17.64 7.68
N LEU A 300 -5.79 -18.38 8.23
CA LEU A 300 -5.63 -19.81 8.00
C LEU A 300 -6.32 -20.70 9.04
N GLY A 301 -6.70 -20.18 10.21
CA GLY A 301 -7.08 -21.00 11.36
C GLY A 301 -8.30 -21.91 11.16
N HIS A 302 -9.19 -21.60 10.21
CA HIS A 302 -10.32 -22.48 9.88
C HIS A 302 -9.97 -23.48 8.76
N VAL A 303 -8.95 -23.21 7.95
CA VAL A 303 -8.54 -24.05 6.81
C VAL A 303 -7.42 -25.01 7.25
N ASP A 304 -6.35 -24.45 7.81
CA ASP A 304 -5.21 -25.18 8.35
C ASP A 304 -4.81 -24.58 9.71
N PRO A 305 -5.39 -25.09 10.83
CA PRO A 305 -5.06 -24.63 12.17
C PRO A 305 -3.65 -25.01 12.63
N VAL A 306 -2.97 -25.95 11.95
CA VAL A 306 -1.62 -26.38 12.31
C VAL A 306 -0.60 -25.37 11.82
N GLU A 307 -0.74 -24.93 10.57
CA GLU A 307 0.17 -23.97 9.93
C GLU A 307 -0.23 -22.49 10.20
N GLY A 308 -1.46 -22.26 10.66
CA GLY A 308 -1.96 -20.93 11.03
C GLY A 308 -1.06 -20.21 12.04
N GLY A 309 -0.51 -19.07 11.63
CA GLY A 309 0.37 -18.24 12.47
C GLY A 309 1.80 -18.78 12.63
N GLN A 310 2.22 -19.75 11.82
CA GLN A 310 3.58 -20.29 11.84
C GLN A 310 4.31 -20.02 10.53
N PHE A 311 5.62 -19.77 10.59
CA PHE A 311 6.44 -19.67 9.38
C PHE A 311 6.60 -21.02 8.71
N ARG A 312 6.65 -21.01 7.37
CA ARG A 312 6.91 -22.22 6.59
C ARG A 312 8.29 -22.78 6.91
N ARG A 313 8.37 -24.10 6.85
CA ARG A 313 9.60 -24.87 7.12
C ARG A 313 10.23 -25.45 5.85
N THR A 314 9.55 -25.28 4.72
CA THR A 314 9.93 -25.83 3.42
C THR A 314 10.03 -24.73 2.38
N GLN A 315 10.80 -24.98 1.32
CA GLN A 315 10.88 -24.06 0.18
C GLN A 315 9.64 -24.19 -0.71
N VAL A 316 9.20 -23.07 -1.28
CA VAL A 316 8.02 -22.99 -2.16
C VAL A 316 8.35 -22.26 -3.46
N TYR A 317 7.49 -22.41 -4.46
CA TYR A 317 7.63 -21.79 -5.78
C TYR A 317 6.30 -21.10 -6.13
N VAL A 318 6.34 -19.79 -6.38
CA VAL A 318 5.13 -18.97 -6.50
C VAL A 318 5.11 -18.34 -7.89
N GLY A 319 4.55 -19.05 -8.85
CA GLY A 319 4.60 -18.65 -10.26
C GLY A 319 6.05 -18.56 -10.74
N GLY A 320 6.49 -17.37 -11.16
CA GLY A 320 7.87 -17.11 -11.58
C GLY A 320 8.83 -16.67 -10.46
N HIS A 321 8.35 -16.57 -9.21
CA HIS A 321 9.13 -16.12 -8.06
C HIS A 321 9.56 -17.30 -7.18
N ILE A 322 10.83 -17.28 -6.76
CA ILE A 322 11.40 -18.20 -5.77
C ILE A 322 11.68 -17.38 -4.51
N PRO A 323 10.83 -17.50 -3.47
CA PRO A 323 11.04 -16.77 -2.23
C PRO A 323 12.32 -17.21 -1.49
N PRO A 324 12.80 -16.41 -0.53
CA PRO A 324 13.94 -16.75 0.33
C PRO A 324 13.82 -18.12 1.01
N GLY A 325 14.92 -18.75 1.40
CA GLY A 325 14.86 -20.05 2.09
C GLY A 325 14.20 -19.94 3.48
N PRO A 326 13.61 -21.02 4.03
CA PRO A 326 13.01 -21.01 5.38
C PRO A 326 13.93 -20.48 6.48
N SER A 327 15.23 -20.77 6.41
CA SER A 327 16.25 -20.30 7.35
C SER A 327 16.43 -18.78 7.36
N GLU A 328 16.03 -18.09 6.29
CA GLU A 328 16.17 -16.63 6.16
C GLU A 328 14.92 -15.87 6.60
N ILE A 329 13.77 -16.53 6.69
CA ILE A 329 12.47 -15.89 6.94
C ILE A 329 12.50 -15.05 8.22
N GLN A 330 13.03 -15.61 9.31
CA GLN A 330 13.10 -14.91 10.59
C GLN A 330 13.84 -13.58 10.46
N ARG A 331 15.03 -13.60 9.85
CA ARG A 331 15.88 -12.42 9.65
C ARG A 331 15.19 -11.40 8.75
N LEU A 332 14.61 -11.84 7.64
CA LEU A 332 13.95 -10.96 6.67
C LEU A 332 12.67 -10.34 7.23
N MET A 333 11.90 -11.09 8.01
CA MET A 333 10.72 -10.56 8.71
C MET A 333 11.10 -9.55 9.79
N SER A 334 12.21 -9.75 10.51
CA SER A 334 12.74 -8.74 11.43
C SER A 334 13.16 -7.46 10.70
N GLN A 335 13.89 -7.57 9.59
CA GLN A 335 14.26 -6.41 8.76
C GLN A 335 13.03 -5.71 8.15
N PHE A 336 12.01 -6.48 7.78
CA PHE A 336 10.74 -5.95 7.30
C PHE A 336 10.05 -5.12 8.38
N LEU A 337 9.98 -5.60 9.62
CA LEU A 337 9.38 -4.87 10.74
C LEU A 337 10.19 -3.64 11.14
N GLU A 338 11.52 -3.72 11.09
CA GLU A 338 12.39 -2.57 11.33
C GLU A 338 12.11 -1.46 10.32
N TRP A 339 12.02 -1.80 9.02
CA TRP A 339 11.59 -0.86 7.99
C TRP A 339 10.16 -0.38 8.19
N LEU A 340 9.22 -1.27 8.55
CA LEU A 340 7.81 -0.93 8.70
C LEU A 340 7.60 0.13 9.78
N ASN A 341 8.41 0.10 10.85
CA ASN A 341 8.32 1.04 11.95
C ASN A 341 9.39 2.16 11.88
N SER A 342 10.12 2.30 10.77
CA SER A 342 11.14 3.35 10.65
C SER A 342 10.53 4.70 10.27
N GLU A 343 11.14 5.78 10.74
CA GLU A 343 10.75 7.17 10.38
C GLU A 343 10.71 7.35 8.86
N ASP A 344 11.71 6.82 8.14
CA ASP A 344 11.77 6.88 6.67
C ASP A 344 10.54 6.26 5.98
N ALA A 345 9.98 5.19 6.56
CA ALA A 345 8.79 4.54 6.01
C ALA A 345 7.51 5.32 6.37
N LEU A 346 7.46 5.89 7.57
CA LEU A 346 6.35 6.73 8.04
C LEU A 346 6.28 8.07 7.30
N ASP A 347 7.41 8.60 6.81
CA ASP A 347 7.49 9.79 5.97
C ASP A 347 7.00 9.56 4.53
N LEU A 348 6.80 8.31 4.11
CA LEU A 348 6.22 8.00 2.80
C LEU A 348 4.73 8.33 2.80
N HIS A 349 4.22 8.74 1.63
CA HIS A 349 2.78 8.85 1.43
C HIS A 349 2.06 7.53 1.79
N PRO A 350 0.95 7.54 2.57
CA PRO A 350 0.36 6.32 3.13
C PRO A 350 0.02 5.22 2.11
N VAL A 351 -0.52 5.61 0.95
CA VAL A 351 -0.79 4.67 -0.16
C VAL A 351 0.49 3.98 -0.68
N ARG A 352 1.59 4.74 -0.79
CA ARG A 352 2.89 4.18 -1.21
C ARG A 352 3.47 3.29 -0.12
N TYR A 353 3.40 3.74 1.13
CA TYR A 353 3.84 2.97 2.29
C TYR A 353 3.13 1.61 2.37
N ALA A 354 1.79 1.60 2.31
CA ALA A 354 0.98 0.39 2.36
C ALA A 354 1.23 -0.55 1.17
N ALA A 355 1.39 -0.01 -0.05
CA ALA A 355 1.72 -0.80 -1.23
C ALA A 355 3.10 -1.47 -1.12
N LEU A 356 4.10 -0.75 -0.58
CA LEU A 356 5.43 -1.31 -0.35
C LEU A 356 5.42 -2.36 0.77
N ALA A 357 4.67 -2.14 1.84
CA ALA A 357 4.51 -3.12 2.93
C ALA A 357 3.87 -4.42 2.41
N HIS A 358 2.81 -4.29 1.61
CA HIS A 358 2.20 -5.42 0.90
C HIS A 358 3.24 -6.16 0.06
N TYR A 359 3.91 -5.48 -0.85
CA TYR A 359 4.89 -6.10 -1.76
C TYR A 359 5.99 -6.83 -0.99
N LYS A 360 6.61 -6.17 0.01
CA LYS A 360 7.68 -6.75 0.82
C LYS A 360 7.25 -8.04 1.50
N LEU A 361 6.06 -8.07 2.11
CA LEU A 361 5.57 -9.28 2.78
C LEU A 361 5.29 -10.42 1.78
N VAL A 362 4.66 -10.13 0.64
CA VAL A 362 4.43 -11.13 -0.43
C VAL A 362 5.76 -11.66 -0.98
N HIS A 363 6.77 -10.79 -1.13
CA HIS A 363 8.08 -11.15 -1.66
C HIS A 363 8.87 -12.07 -0.71
N ILE A 364 8.83 -11.80 0.61
CA ILE A 364 9.41 -12.69 1.63
C ILE A 364 8.68 -14.04 1.67
N HIS A 365 7.36 -14.02 1.49
CA HIS A 365 6.50 -15.20 1.47
C HIS A 365 6.70 -16.10 2.70
N PRO A 366 6.47 -15.58 3.93
CA PRO A 366 6.87 -16.26 5.16
C PRO A 366 6.03 -17.48 5.54
N PHE A 367 4.84 -17.66 4.95
CA PHE A 367 3.89 -18.71 5.31
C PHE A 367 3.75 -19.76 4.20
N ILE A 368 3.20 -20.95 4.52
CA ILE A 368 2.98 -22.01 3.52
C ILE A 368 1.84 -21.66 2.55
N ASP A 369 0.81 -21.00 3.06
CA ASP A 369 -0.31 -20.41 2.34
C ASP A 369 -0.77 -19.15 3.11
N GLY A 370 -1.70 -18.36 2.59
CA GLY A 370 -2.27 -17.19 3.25
C GLY A 370 -1.46 -15.91 3.07
N ASN A 371 -0.30 -15.96 2.41
CA ASN A 371 0.57 -14.80 2.20
C ASN A 371 -0.15 -13.63 1.52
N GLY A 372 -0.81 -13.87 0.38
CA GLY A 372 -1.54 -12.82 -0.34
C GLY A 372 -2.65 -12.18 0.50
N ARG A 373 -3.44 -13.00 1.20
CA ARG A 373 -4.54 -12.56 2.07
C ARG A 373 -4.02 -11.73 3.25
N THR A 374 -2.98 -12.21 3.93
CA THR A 374 -2.33 -11.50 5.05
C THR A 374 -1.70 -10.17 4.59
N SER A 375 -1.04 -10.15 3.43
CA SER A 375 -0.45 -8.91 2.88
C SER A 375 -1.49 -7.87 2.51
N ARG A 376 -2.64 -8.26 1.95
CA ARG A 376 -3.75 -7.34 1.67
C ARG A 376 -4.40 -6.83 2.96
N LEU A 377 -4.51 -7.66 3.99
CA LEU A 377 -4.98 -7.23 5.31
C LEU A 377 -4.01 -6.25 5.99
N LEU A 378 -2.70 -6.52 5.95
CA LEU A 378 -1.69 -5.60 6.49
C LEU A 378 -1.73 -4.25 5.75
N MET A 379 -1.79 -4.28 4.41
CA MET A 379 -1.97 -3.07 3.60
C MET A 379 -3.18 -2.25 4.06
N ASN A 380 -4.32 -2.90 4.26
CA ASN A 380 -5.55 -2.23 4.67
C ASN A 380 -5.49 -1.72 6.12
N LEU A 381 -4.84 -2.43 7.04
CA LEU A 381 -4.57 -1.91 8.39
C LEU A 381 -3.80 -0.58 8.33
N LEU A 382 -2.71 -0.53 7.56
CA LEU A 382 -1.87 0.69 7.44
C LEU A 382 -2.63 1.85 6.81
N LEU A 383 -3.45 1.57 5.78
CA LEU A 383 -4.30 2.57 5.14
C LEU A 383 -5.38 3.10 6.09
N MET A 384 -6.03 2.21 6.84
CA MET A 384 -7.07 2.59 7.80
C MET A 384 -6.50 3.39 8.97
N GLN A 385 -5.30 3.07 9.45
CA GLN A 385 -4.59 3.89 10.44
C GLN A 385 -4.28 5.31 9.92
N ALA A 386 -4.10 5.47 8.61
CA ALA A 386 -3.91 6.75 7.94
C ALA A 386 -5.22 7.42 7.47
N GLY A 387 -6.39 6.93 7.91
CA GLY A 387 -7.69 7.53 7.60
C GLY A 387 -8.27 7.20 6.22
N TYR A 388 -7.71 6.22 5.50
CA TYR A 388 -8.29 5.72 4.25
C TYR A 388 -9.27 4.57 4.51
N PRO A 389 -10.28 4.37 3.65
CA PRO A 389 -11.08 3.16 3.69
C PRO A 389 -10.26 1.92 3.29
N PRO A 390 -10.65 0.71 3.72
CA PRO A 390 -10.00 -0.52 3.29
C PRO A 390 -10.12 -0.69 1.78
N VAL A 391 -8.99 -0.87 1.10
CA VAL A 391 -8.92 -0.93 -0.36
C VAL A 391 -9.38 -2.30 -0.86
N ILE A 392 -10.18 -2.28 -1.93
CA ILE A 392 -10.69 -3.48 -2.58
C ILE A 392 -9.95 -3.69 -3.90
N ILE A 393 -9.11 -4.73 -3.96
CA ILE A 393 -8.55 -5.22 -5.23
C ILE A 393 -9.56 -6.19 -5.81
N VAL A 394 -10.23 -5.80 -6.91
CA VAL A 394 -11.28 -6.63 -7.51
C VAL A 394 -10.68 -7.87 -8.19
N LYS A 395 -11.33 -9.03 -8.03
CA LYS A 395 -10.83 -10.33 -8.53
C LYS A 395 -10.63 -10.37 -10.05
N GLN A 396 -11.37 -9.56 -10.80
CA GLN A 396 -11.23 -9.39 -12.24
C GLN A 396 -9.84 -8.85 -12.62
N HIS A 397 -9.21 -8.09 -11.72
CA HIS A 397 -7.85 -7.57 -11.90
C HIS A 397 -6.77 -8.53 -11.39
N ARG A 398 -7.09 -9.81 -11.11
CA ARG A 398 -6.11 -10.83 -10.66
C ARG A 398 -4.86 -10.85 -11.56
N HIS A 399 -5.06 -10.83 -12.88
CA HIS A 399 -3.95 -10.84 -13.84
C HIS A 399 -3.06 -9.58 -13.74
N LEU A 400 -3.65 -8.38 -13.65
CA LEU A 400 -2.91 -7.12 -13.46
C LEU A 400 -2.15 -7.11 -12.13
N TYR A 401 -2.79 -7.58 -11.06
CA TYR A 401 -2.19 -7.67 -9.73
C TYR A 401 -0.90 -8.51 -9.75
N TYR A 402 -0.94 -9.73 -10.30
CA TYR A 402 0.25 -10.57 -10.41
C TYR A 402 1.27 -10.01 -11.40
N GLN A 403 0.83 -9.39 -12.51
CA GLN A 403 1.73 -8.74 -13.46
C GLN A 403 2.56 -7.64 -12.78
N HIS A 404 1.92 -6.78 -11.97
CA HIS A 404 2.61 -5.71 -11.27
C HIS A 404 3.54 -6.21 -10.15
N LEU A 405 3.18 -7.31 -9.47
CA LEU A 405 4.09 -7.98 -8.53
C LEU A 405 5.31 -8.56 -9.25
N GLN A 406 5.13 -9.11 -10.44
CA GLN A 406 6.24 -9.61 -11.26
C GLN A 406 7.18 -8.46 -11.68
N THR A 407 6.63 -7.34 -12.16
CA THR A 407 7.45 -6.16 -12.48
C THR A 407 8.19 -5.60 -11.25
N ALA A 408 7.58 -5.69 -10.07
CA ALA A 408 8.22 -5.32 -8.81
C ALA A 408 9.39 -6.24 -8.47
N ASN A 409 9.25 -7.56 -8.67
CA ASN A 409 10.34 -8.54 -8.53
C ASN A 409 11.49 -8.27 -9.52
N GLU A 410 11.18 -7.75 -10.71
CA GLU A 410 12.16 -7.34 -11.72
C GLU A 410 12.81 -5.97 -11.41
N GLY A 411 12.44 -5.32 -10.32
CA GLY A 411 13.12 -4.14 -9.79
C GLY A 411 12.37 -2.82 -9.90
N ASP A 412 11.18 -2.78 -10.52
CA ASP A 412 10.34 -1.58 -10.55
C ASP A 412 9.02 -1.77 -9.80
N VAL A 413 8.97 -1.25 -8.57
CA VAL A 413 7.78 -1.30 -7.70
C VAL A 413 6.72 -0.25 -8.04
N ARG A 414 7.04 0.77 -8.85
CA ARG A 414 6.14 1.91 -9.10
C ARG A 414 4.83 1.50 -9.77
N PRO A 415 4.79 0.59 -10.76
CA PRO A 415 3.54 0.10 -11.33
C PRO A 415 2.61 -0.51 -10.27
N PHE A 416 3.16 -1.27 -9.32
CA PHE A 416 2.37 -1.83 -8.22
C PHE A 416 1.82 -0.74 -7.29
N VAL A 417 2.62 0.27 -6.93
CA VAL A 417 2.15 1.43 -6.15
C VAL A 417 1.01 2.16 -6.86
N ARG A 418 1.15 2.43 -8.17
CA ARG A 418 0.08 3.07 -8.97
C ARG A 418 -1.18 2.21 -9.03
N PHE A 419 -1.03 0.89 -9.17
CA PHE A 419 -2.16 -0.03 -9.17
C PHE A 419 -2.92 0.02 -7.85
N ILE A 420 -2.22 0.01 -6.71
CA ILE A 420 -2.85 0.18 -5.40
C ILE A 420 -3.51 1.56 -5.30
N ALA A 421 -2.84 2.64 -5.72
CA ALA A 421 -3.40 3.99 -5.72
C ALA A 421 -4.70 4.09 -6.52
N GLN A 422 -4.77 3.47 -7.70
CA GLN A 422 -5.99 3.38 -8.51
C GLN A 422 -7.09 2.58 -7.81
N CYS A 423 -6.74 1.50 -7.10
CA CYS A 423 -7.72 0.75 -6.30
C CYS A 423 -8.23 1.59 -5.11
N THR A 424 -7.36 2.36 -4.45
CA THR A 424 -7.73 3.32 -3.41
C THR A 424 -8.68 4.37 -3.93
N GLU A 425 -8.35 4.98 -5.07
CA GLU A 425 -9.20 6.01 -5.69
C GLU A 425 -10.58 5.47 -6.05
N ARG A 426 -10.66 4.28 -6.67
CA ARG A 426 -11.93 3.61 -6.98
C ARG A 426 -12.76 3.34 -5.73
N THR A 427 -12.10 2.90 -4.65
CA THR A 427 -12.75 2.65 -3.36
C THR A 427 -13.31 3.96 -2.80
N LEU A 428 -12.51 5.03 -2.75
CA LEU A 428 -12.97 6.35 -2.30
C LEU A 428 -14.13 6.89 -3.13
N ASN A 429 -14.06 6.78 -4.46
CA ASN A 429 -15.15 7.19 -5.35
C ASN A 429 -16.45 6.44 -5.04
N LEU A 430 -16.38 5.13 -4.75
CA LEU A 430 -17.56 4.34 -4.39
C LEU A 430 -18.21 4.85 -3.11
N TYR A 431 -17.41 5.15 -2.08
CA TYR A 431 -17.94 5.72 -0.83
C TYR A 431 -18.55 7.09 -1.05
N LEU A 432 -17.85 8.00 -1.73
CA LEU A 432 -18.32 9.36 -2.00
C LEU A 432 -19.62 9.35 -2.82
N TRP A 433 -19.68 8.52 -3.86
CA TRP A 433 -20.87 8.33 -4.69
C TRP A 433 -22.05 7.78 -3.88
N ALA A 434 -21.82 6.76 -3.05
CA ALA A 434 -22.86 6.16 -2.22
C ALA A 434 -23.40 7.15 -1.18
N THR A 435 -22.57 8.08 -0.69
CA THR A 435 -23.00 9.12 0.25
C THR A 435 -23.66 10.32 -0.42
N SER A 436 -23.41 10.59 -1.70
CA SER A 436 -24.03 11.69 -2.44
C SER A 436 -25.44 11.36 -2.95
N GLU A 437 -25.67 10.16 -3.49
CA GLU A 437 -26.98 9.79 -4.06
C GLU A 437 -28.04 9.51 -2.99
N TYR A 438 -27.63 8.94 -1.85
CA TYR A 438 -28.54 8.54 -0.77
C TYR A 438 -28.62 9.59 0.35
N SER A 439 -28.18 10.83 0.08
CA SER A 439 -28.37 11.96 0.99
C SER A 439 -29.83 12.39 1.11
N HIS A 440 -30.72 11.92 0.23
CA HIS A 440 -32.16 12.08 0.43
C HIS A 440 -32.60 11.16 1.57
N MET A 441 -33.06 11.75 2.67
CA MET A 441 -33.69 11.03 3.75
C MET A 441 -34.79 10.13 3.18
N VAL A 442 -34.62 8.82 3.28
CA VAL A 442 -35.76 7.90 3.13
C VAL A 442 -36.62 8.12 4.37
N PRO A 443 -37.86 8.61 4.24
CA PRO A 443 -38.74 8.75 5.39
C PRO A 443 -38.89 7.37 6.03
N ALA A 444 -38.61 7.28 7.32
CA ALA A 444 -38.91 6.06 8.06
C ALA A 444 -40.43 5.81 7.95
N ILE A 445 -40.83 4.60 7.55
CA ILE A 445 -42.23 4.18 7.62
C ILE A 445 -42.59 4.15 9.11
N GLY A 446 -43.22 5.23 9.58
CA GLY A 446 -43.47 5.48 11.00
C GLY A 446 -43.69 6.95 11.38
N GLU A 447 -43.49 7.92 10.47
CA GLU A 447 -43.91 9.30 10.74
C GLU A 447 -45.45 9.45 10.61
N PRO A 448 -46.13 10.09 11.60
CA PRO A 448 -47.59 10.13 11.66
C PRO A 448 -48.27 10.87 10.49
N HIS A 449 -47.52 11.65 9.71
CA HIS A 449 -48.07 12.50 8.65
C HIS A 449 -48.36 11.75 7.33
N ILE A 450 -47.97 10.47 7.20
CA ILE A 450 -48.22 9.68 5.98
C ILE A 450 -49.61 8.98 6.01
N LEU A 451 -50.33 9.03 7.14
CA LEU A 451 -51.62 8.33 7.30
C LEU A 451 -52.87 9.19 7.04
N THR A 452 -52.74 10.48 6.73
CA THR A 452 -53.91 11.37 6.58
C THR A 452 -54.33 11.70 5.15
N GLY A 453 -53.53 11.35 4.13
CA GLY A 453 -54.00 11.35 2.73
C GLY A 453 -54.62 12.66 2.22
N GLU A 454 -54.11 13.80 2.68
CA GLU A 454 -54.38 15.12 2.10
C GLU A 454 -53.06 15.69 1.58
N ASP A 455 -53.12 16.47 0.50
CA ASP A 455 -52.02 17.09 -0.26
C ASP A 455 -51.53 16.33 -1.51
N LEU A 456 -52.46 16.18 -2.46
CA LEU A 456 -52.17 16.05 -3.90
C LEU A 456 -52.86 17.21 -4.64
N GLU A 457 -52.53 18.46 -4.31
CA GLU A 457 -52.87 19.61 -5.15
C GLU A 457 -52.16 20.87 -4.62
N GLU A 458 -50.97 21.15 -5.18
CA GLU A 458 -50.40 22.48 -5.45
C GLU A 458 -48.88 22.32 -5.56
N ASP A 459 -48.37 22.33 -6.80
CA ASP A 459 -47.15 23.04 -7.19
C ASP A 459 -46.87 22.78 -8.68
N LEU A 460 -47.68 23.46 -9.51
CA LEU A 460 -47.27 23.94 -10.82
C LEU A 460 -47.23 25.47 -10.71
N LEU A 461 -46.08 26.00 -10.27
CA LEU A 461 -45.51 27.29 -10.71
C LEU A 461 -44.07 27.46 -10.20
#